data_AF-A0A838VBN3-F1
#
_entry.id   AF-A0A838VBN3-F1
#
_cell.length_a   1.000
_cell.length_b   1.000
_cell.length_c   1.000
_cell.angle_alpha   90.00
_cell.angle_beta   90.00
_cell.angle_gamma   90.00
#
_symmetry.space_group_name_H-M   'P 1'
#
loop_
_entity.id
_entity.type
_entity.pdbx_description
1 polymer ?
#
loop_
_entity_poly.entity_id
_entity_poly.type
_entity_poly.pdbx_seq_one_letter_code
_entity_poly.pdbx_strand_id
1 'polypeptide(L)'
;MTNVVLLLGDAARWLRIEDGAIVARGDGFSPEMPDEVRVVAVVPAREVAVHQANLPNLSEPQARAAARLLVAEQSAGASDGLHIAIGPEGANGDRTIVAIEAAHMARHLAELATLGIDPDAMLAAPLLLPRPTEGWLRGDLGEEVVVRGRDAAFADDAVLTPMVTGGAAVVDLDHDALEAAVVAAAETPEVDLRQPPFAKLRRWSIDWPLVRRLAVLGLLLATATLAVEIVTIAKLNATADRIEAANAIRARAALPPG
;
A
#
# COMPACT_ATOMS: atom_id res chain seq x y z
N MET A 1 -5.43 1.68 -16.91
CA MET A 1 -4.68 0.73 -16.03
C MET A 1 -5.48 -0.54 -15.97
N THR A 2 -4.88 -1.71 -16.21
CA THR A 2 -5.62 -2.98 -16.21
C THR A 2 -5.58 -3.58 -14.81
N ASN A 3 -6.76 -3.76 -14.22
CA ASN A 3 -6.93 -4.44 -12.93
C ASN A 3 -7.71 -5.74 -13.15
N VAL A 4 -7.31 -6.80 -12.47
CA VAL A 4 -8.13 -8.02 -12.35
C VAL A 4 -8.58 -8.16 -10.91
N VAL A 5 -9.90 -8.15 -10.71
CA VAL A 5 -10.53 -8.34 -9.40
C VAL A 5 -10.91 -9.80 -9.27
N LEU A 6 -10.44 -10.46 -8.20
CA LEU A 6 -10.75 -11.84 -7.87
C LEU A 6 -11.67 -11.86 -6.65
N LEU A 7 -12.93 -12.21 -6.85
CA LEU A 7 -13.89 -12.43 -5.78
C LEU A 7 -13.64 -13.83 -5.23
N LEU A 8 -13.10 -13.90 -4.00
CA LEU A 8 -12.87 -15.16 -3.31
C LEU A 8 -14.18 -15.62 -2.68
N GLY A 9 -14.40 -16.94 -2.67
CA GLY A 9 -15.61 -17.55 -2.13
C GLY A 9 -15.73 -19.02 -2.52
N ASP A 10 -16.90 -19.62 -2.31
CA ASP A 10 -17.20 -21.01 -2.63
C ASP A 10 -17.07 -21.29 -4.13
N ALA A 11 -17.33 -20.27 -4.97
CA ALA A 11 -17.05 -20.31 -6.40
C ALA A 11 -16.34 -19.01 -6.80
N ALA A 12 -15.01 -19.05 -6.84
CA ALA A 12 -14.20 -17.91 -7.23
C ALA A 12 -14.70 -17.29 -8.54
N ARG A 13 -14.71 -15.96 -8.62
CA ARG A 13 -15.07 -15.22 -9.83
C ARG A 13 -14.04 -14.16 -10.12
N TRP A 14 -13.94 -13.77 -11.38
CA TRP A 14 -13.00 -12.73 -11.80
C TRP A 14 -13.67 -11.68 -12.67
N LEU A 15 -13.18 -10.45 -12.54
CA LEU A 15 -13.55 -9.29 -13.35
C LEU A 15 -12.26 -8.69 -13.91
N ARG A 16 -12.23 -8.38 -15.20
CA ARG A 16 -11.15 -7.61 -15.82
C ARG A 16 -11.63 -6.19 -16.06
N ILE A 17 -10.92 -5.23 -15.50
CA ILE A 17 -11.19 -3.81 -15.60
C ILE A 17 -10.11 -3.19 -16.47
N GLU A 18 -10.53 -2.47 -17.51
CA GLU A 18 -9.67 -1.68 -18.38
C GLU A 18 -10.26 -0.28 -18.53
N ASP A 19 -9.41 0.73 -18.34
CA ASP A 19 -9.76 2.16 -18.47
C ASP A 19 -11.07 2.55 -17.75
N GLY A 20 -11.24 2.04 -16.52
CA GLY A 20 -12.37 2.35 -15.66
C GLY A 20 -13.67 1.60 -15.99
N ALA A 21 -13.62 0.57 -16.85
CA ALA A 21 -14.79 -0.23 -17.21
C ALA A 21 -14.51 -1.74 -17.08
N ILE A 22 -15.52 -2.52 -16.69
CA ILE A 22 -15.44 -3.98 -16.68
C ILE A 22 -15.57 -4.48 -18.13
N VAL A 23 -14.47 -5.01 -18.67
CA VAL A 23 -14.38 -5.48 -20.06
C VAL A 23 -14.54 -6.99 -20.19
N ALA A 24 -14.37 -7.75 -19.11
CA ALA A 24 -14.64 -9.18 -19.08
C ALA A 24 -14.95 -9.67 -17.67
N ARG A 25 -15.69 -10.77 -17.58
CA ARG A 25 -16.07 -11.45 -16.34
C ARG A 25 -16.14 -12.95 -16.55
N GLY A 26 -15.89 -13.74 -15.51
CA GLY A 26 -16.00 -15.20 -15.58
C GLY A 26 -15.98 -15.88 -14.22
N ASP A 27 -16.37 -17.15 -14.23
CA ASP A 27 -16.37 -18.03 -13.06
C ASP A 27 -15.09 -18.88 -13.01
N GLY A 28 -14.76 -19.35 -11.81
CA GLY A 28 -13.54 -20.07 -11.49
C GLY A 28 -12.30 -19.19 -11.50
N PHE A 29 -11.15 -19.85 -11.57
CA PHE A 29 -9.83 -19.21 -11.68
C PHE A 29 -9.28 -19.38 -13.09
N SER A 30 -9.67 -18.52 -14.04
CA SER A 30 -8.89 -18.36 -15.28
C SER A 30 -9.27 -17.12 -16.08
N PRO A 31 -8.44 -16.07 -15.99
CA PRO A 31 -7.96 -15.37 -17.16
C PRO A 31 -6.51 -15.78 -17.43
N GLU A 32 -6.13 -15.95 -18.71
CA GLU A 32 -4.72 -15.78 -19.09
C GLU A 32 -4.30 -14.38 -18.61
N MET A 33 -3.56 -14.33 -17.50
CA MET A 33 -3.13 -13.06 -16.91
C MET A 33 -2.01 -12.51 -17.80
N PRO A 34 -2.16 -11.32 -18.40
CA PRO A 34 -1.04 -10.65 -19.04
C PRO A 34 0.06 -10.37 -18.00
N ASP A 35 1.32 -10.34 -18.43
CA ASP A 35 2.48 -10.22 -17.53
C ASP A 35 2.47 -8.94 -16.65
N GLU A 36 1.73 -7.89 -17.04
CA GLU A 36 1.65 -6.61 -16.33
C GLU A 36 0.20 -6.21 -16.00
N VAL A 37 -0.47 -6.99 -15.13
CA VAL A 37 -1.80 -6.65 -14.61
C VAL A 37 -1.77 -6.58 -13.09
N ARG A 38 -2.43 -5.56 -12.53
CA ARG A 38 -2.61 -5.45 -11.09
C ARG A 38 -3.74 -6.38 -10.64
N VAL A 39 -3.44 -7.29 -9.73
CA VAL A 39 -4.42 -8.25 -9.20
C VAL A 39 -4.93 -7.78 -7.84
N VAL A 40 -6.25 -7.65 -7.70
CA VAL A 40 -6.93 -7.28 -6.46
C VAL A 40 -7.78 -8.46 -6.03
N ALA A 41 -7.44 -9.12 -4.92
CA ALA A 41 -8.29 -10.17 -4.36
C ALA A 41 -9.29 -9.59 -3.36
N VAL A 42 -10.49 -10.14 -3.32
CA VAL A 42 -11.59 -9.69 -2.46
C VAL A 42 -11.94 -10.82 -1.52
N VAL A 43 -11.78 -10.57 -0.22
CA VAL A 43 -12.10 -11.50 0.87
C VAL A 43 -13.60 -11.42 1.18
N PRO A 44 -14.28 -12.56 1.35
CA PRO A 44 -15.70 -12.61 1.68
C PRO A 44 -16.08 -11.78 2.91
N ALA A 45 -17.25 -11.18 2.90
CA ALA A 45 -17.78 -10.41 4.03
C ALA A 45 -17.94 -11.26 5.30
N ARG A 46 -18.26 -12.55 5.16
CA ARG A 46 -18.41 -13.49 6.28
C ARG A 46 -17.12 -13.75 7.08
N GLU A 47 -15.95 -13.44 6.51
CA GLU A 47 -14.65 -13.70 7.14
C GLU A 47 -14.01 -12.46 7.76
N VAL A 48 -14.64 -11.29 7.60
CA VAL A 48 -14.09 -9.99 7.99
C VAL A 48 -15.06 -9.22 8.87
N ALA A 49 -14.52 -8.39 9.77
CA ALA A 49 -15.28 -7.41 10.52
C ALA A 49 -14.77 -6.01 10.19
N VAL A 50 -15.69 -5.09 9.86
CA VAL A 50 -15.38 -3.71 9.51
C VAL A 50 -15.85 -2.78 10.63
N HIS A 51 -14.92 -1.98 11.14
CA HIS A 51 -15.17 -0.99 12.18
C HIS A 51 -14.72 0.40 11.72
N GLN A 52 -15.26 1.44 12.36
CA GLN A 52 -14.71 2.79 12.32
C GLN A 52 -14.22 3.17 13.71
N ALA A 53 -13.07 3.84 13.75
CA ALA A 53 -12.56 4.42 14.98
C ALA A 53 -11.90 5.77 14.71
N ASN A 54 -12.05 6.69 15.67
CA ASN A 54 -11.32 7.94 15.68
C ASN A 54 -9.91 7.70 16.22
N LEU A 55 -8.90 7.82 15.36
CA LEU A 55 -7.49 7.56 15.67
C LEU A 55 -6.61 8.73 15.15
N PRO A 56 -6.79 9.95 15.70
CA PRO A 56 -6.18 11.17 15.16
C PRO A 56 -4.71 11.29 15.57
N ASN A 57 -3.90 11.89 14.70
CA ASN A 57 -2.50 12.25 15.00
C ASN A 57 -1.60 11.06 15.39
N LEU A 58 -1.90 9.86 14.92
CA LEU A 58 -1.09 8.67 15.14
C LEU A 58 -0.29 8.32 13.89
N SER A 59 0.98 7.94 14.07
CA SER A 59 1.70 7.28 12.98
C SER A 59 1.02 5.96 12.62
N GLU A 60 1.19 5.48 11.38
CA GLU A 60 0.53 4.26 10.92
C GLU A 60 0.77 3.03 11.83
N PRO A 61 1.99 2.76 12.35
CA PRO A 61 2.20 1.67 13.30
C PRO A 61 1.45 1.87 14.63
N GLN A 62 1.37 3.11 15.12
CA GLN A 62 0.64 3.44 16.35
C GLN A 62 -0.88 3.31 16.16
N ALA A 63 -1.42 3.80 15.05
CA ALA A 63 -2.83 3.68 14.70
C ALA A 63 -3.22 2.20 14.60
N ARG A 64 -2.37 1.34 14.03
CA ARG A 64 -2.59 -0.10 13.95
C ARG A 64 -2.58 -0.77 15.33
N ALA A 65 -1.65 -0.39 16.19
CA ALA A 65 -1.59 -0.88 17.57
C ALA A 65 -2.84 -0.48 18.36
N ALA A 66 -3.27 0.78 18.24
CA ALA A 66 -4.50 1.27 18.85
C ALA A 66 -5.75 0.57 18.30
N ALA A 67 -5.85 0.39 16.98
CA ALA A 67 -6.92 -0.35 16.33
C ALA A 67 -7.01 -1.80 16.85
N ARG A 68 -5.87 -2.47 17.04
CA ARG A 68 -5.84 -3.82 17.62
C ARG A 68 -6.41 -3.87 19.03
N LEU A 69 -6.10 -2.90 19.88
CA LEU A 69 -6.66 -2.80 21.24
C LEU A 69 -8.18 -2.57 21.18
N LEU A 70 -8.64 -1.63 20.34
CA LEU A 70 -10.06 -1.33 20.18
C LEU A 70 -10.86 -2.53 19.66
N VAL A 71 -10.33 -3.26 18.69
CA VAL A 71 -10.96 -4.48 18.17
C VAL A 71 -10.95 -5.58 19.22
N ALA A 72 -9.86 -5.73 19.99
CA ALA A 72 -9.80 -6.70 21.08
C ALA A 72 -10.86 -6.46 22.16
N GLU A 73 -11.15 -5.20 22.50
CA GLU A 73 -12.22 -4.85 23.44
C GLU A 73 -13.63 -5.18 22.93
N GLN A 74 -13.82 -5.13 21.60
CA GLN A 74 -15.12 -5.38 20.95
C GLN A 74 -15.30 -6.82 20.46
N SER A 75 -14.25 -7.64 20.53
CA SER A 75 -14.26 -9.02 20.04
C SER A 75 -14.83 -9.98 21.07
N ALA A 76 -15.69 -10.90 20.62
CA ALA A 76 -16.26 -11.95 21.46
C ALA A 76 -15.31 -13.17 21.67
N GLY A 77 -14.09 -13.13 21.11
CA GLY A 77 -13.11 -14.23 21.13
C GLY A 77 -11.68 -13.78 21.41
N ALA A 78 -10.72 -14.70 21.34
CA ALA A 78 -9.30 -14.42 21.55
C ALA A 78 -8.74 -13.56 20.40
N SER A 79 -8.51 -12.28 20.68
CA SER A 79 -8.05 -11.28 19.70
C SER A 79 -6.62 -11.47 19.19
N ASP A 80 -5.84 -12.34 19.84
CA ASP A 80 -4.44 -12.62 19.47
C ASP A 80 -4.29 -13.26 18.07
N GLY A 81 -5.35 -13.85 17.52
CA GLY A 81 -5.38 -14.42 16.17
C GLY A 81 -5.72 -13.44 15.04
N LEU A 82 -6.12 -12.20 15.37
CA LEU A 82 -6.63 -11.25 14.38
C LEU A 82 -5.52 -10.45 13.68
N HIS A 83 -5.57 -10.47 12.36
CA HIS A 83 -4.90 -9.51 11.50
C HIS A 83 -5.74 -8.24 11.39
N ILE A 84 -5.11 -7.09 11.64
CA ILE A 84 -5.76 -5.79 11.65
C ILE A 84 -5.14 -4.90 10.57
N ALA A 85 -5.96 -4.52 9.61
CA ALA A 85 -5.63 -3.55 8.58
C ALA A 85 -6.37 -2.23 8.85
N ILE A 86 -5.69 -1.12 8.59
CA ILE A 86 -6.26 0.22 8.78
C ILE A 86 -6.21 1.03 7.49
N GLY A 87 -7.25 1.84 7.30
CA GLY A 87 -7.31 2.82 6.22
C GLY A 87 -6.48 4.08 6.50
N PRO A 88 -6.37 4.97 5.50
CA PRO A 88 -5.79 6.29 5.67
C PRO A 88 -6.59 7.11 6.69
N GLU A 89 -5.97 8.15 7.23
CA GLU A 89 -6.66 9.10 8.12
C GLU A 89 -7.68 9.92 7.31
N GLY A 90 -8.95 9.83 7.72
CA GLY A 90 -10.00 10.70 7.21
C GLY A 90 -9.93 12.12 7.81
N ALA A 91 -10.80 13.01 7.33
CA ALA A 91 -10.78 14.44 7.67
C ALA A 91 -10.86 14.75 9.18
N ASN A 92 -11.48 13.88 9.98
CA ASN A 92 -11.67 14.06 11.42
C ASN A 92 -10.76 13.16 12.27
N GLY A 93 -9.77 12.51 11.67
CA GLY A 93 -8.98 11.46 12.34
C GLY A 93 -9.64 10.08 12.32
N ASP A 94 -10.81 9.95 11.69
CA ASP A 94 -11.52 8.68 11.55
C ASP A 94 -10.76 7.73 10.60
N ARG A 95 -10.66 6.46 10.99
CA ARG A 95 -10.03 5.41 10.19
C ARG A 95 -10.93 4.18 10.14
N THR A 96 -11.00 3.60 8.95
CA THR A 96 -11.58 2.26 8.77
C THR A 96 -10.61 1.24 9.29
N ILE A 97 -11.14 0.30 10.06
CA ILE A 97 -10.41 -0.85 10.56
C ILE A 97 -11.08 -2.08 9.97
N VAL A 98 -10.28 -2.97 9.40
CA VAL A 98 -10.73 -4.29 8.99
C VAL A 98 -9.98 -5.33 9.80
N ALA A 99 -10.75 -6.19 10.46
CA ALA A 99 -10.24 -7.35 11.19
C ALA A 99 -10.57 -8.62 10.43
N ILE A 100 -9.58 -9.51 10.32
CA ILE A 100 -9.70 -10.85 9.73
C ILE A 100 -8.85 -11.81 10.54
N GLU A 101 -9.26 -13.06 10.69
CA GLU A 101 -8.40 -14.09 11.27
C GLU A 101 -7.12 -14.24 10.43
N ALA A 102 -5.95 -14.18 11.07
CA ALA A 102 -4.66 -14.31 10.38
C ALA A 102 -4.55 -15.65 9.65
N ALA A 103 -5.17 -16.71 10.17
CA ALA A 103 -5.25 -18.01 9.52
C ALA A 103 -6.06 -17.97 8.21
N HIS A 104 -7.18 -17.23 8.16
CA HIS A 104 -7.96 -17.05 6.93
C HIS A 104 -7.16 -16.27 5.89
N MET A 105 -6.50 -15.18 6.30
CA MET A 105 -5.62 -14.41 5.41
C MET A 105 -4.51 -15.28 4.81
N ALA A 106 -3.83 -16.08 5.65
CA ALA A 106 -2.78 -16.99 5.21
C ALA A 106 -3.32 -18.08 4.27
N ARG A 107 -4.50 -18.62 4.55
CA ARG A 107 -5.18 -19.61 3.71
C ARG A 107 -5.48 -19.06 2.32
N HIS A 108 -6.11 -17.90 2.21
CA HIS A 108 -6.43 -17.26 0.92
C HIS A 108 -5.17 -16.97 0.09
N LEU A 109 -4.12 -16.45 0.72
CA LEU A 109 -2.83 -16.22 0.05
C LEU A 109 -2.19 -17.53 -0.43
N ALA A 110 -2.28 -18.60 0.36
CA ALA A 110 -1.77 -19.92 -0.02
C ALA A 110 -2.56 -20.50 -1.20
N GLU A 111 -3.89 -20.42 -1.17
CA GLU A 111 -4.78 -20.85 -2.25
C GLU A 111 -4.44 -20.11 -3.56
N LEU A 112 -4.33 -18.78 -3.53
CA LEU A 112 -3.90 -17.98 -4.68
C LEU A 112 -2.49 -18.35 -5.16
N ALA A 113 -1.57 -18.62 -4.25
CA ALA A 113 -0.21 -19.02 -4.60
C ALA A 113 -0.16 -20.39 -5.31
N THR A 114 -1.07 -21.33 -5.00
CA THR A 114 -1.17 -22.61 -5.74
C THR A 114 -1.52 -22.42 -7.21
N LEU A 115 -2.15 -21.28 -7.53
CA LEU A 115 -2.52 -20.87 -8.88
C LEU A 115 -1.46 -19.97 -9.53
N GLY A 116 -0.34 -19.72 -8.85
CA GLY A 116 0.69 -18.79 -9.29
C GLY A 116 0.33 -17.31 -9.16
N ILE A 117 -0.73 -16.99 -8.40
CA ILE A 117 -1.24 -15.63 -8.22
C ILE A 117 -0.71 -15.06 -6.90
N ASP A 118 -0.09 -13.88 -6.95
CA ASP A 118 0.29 -13.09 -5.77
C ASP A 118 -0.38 -11.71 -5.83
N PRO A 119 -1.54 -11.52 -5.17
CA PRO A 119 -2.34 -10.31 -5.32
C PRO A 119 -1.58 -9.06 -4.87
N ASP A 120 -1.73 -7.98 -5.62
CA ASP A 120 -1.15 -6.67 -5.29
C ASP A 120 -1.87 -5.99 -4.13
N ALA A 121 -3.19 -6.19 -4.04
CA ALA A 121 -4.02 -5.72 -2.94
C ALA A 121 -5.05 -6.78 -2.55
N MET A 122 -5.47 -6.77 -1.28
CA MET A 122 -6.57 -7.59 -0.80
C MET A 122 -7.60 -6.73 -0.11
N LEU A 123 -8.87 -6.81 -0.49
CA LEU A 123 -9.95 -5.96 0.01
C LEU A 123 -11.02 -6.79 0.70
N ALA A 124 -11.76 -6.18 1.63
CA ALA A 124 -12.97 -6.78 2.16
C ALA A 124 -14.15 -6.54 1.19
N ALA A 125 -14.94 -7.56 0.90
CA ALA A 125 -16.08 -7.46 -0.02
C ALA A 125 -17.04 -6.30 0.27
N PRO A 126 -17.41 -6.00 1.54
CA PRO A 126 -18.28 -4.85 1.83
C PRO A 126 -17.64 -3.48 1.56
N LEU A 127 -16.31 -3.39 1.45
CA LEU A 127 -15.59 -2.17 1.10
C LEU A 127 -15.49 -1.96 -0.42
N LEU A 128 -16.07 -2.85 -1.23
CA LEU A 128 -16.31 -2.58 -2.65
C LEU A 128 -17.44 -1.57 -2.84
N LEU A 129 -18.35 -1.46 -1.88
CA LEU A 129 -19.39 -0.44 -1.90
C LEU A 129 -18.83 0.88 -1.39
N PRO A 130 -19.23 2.03 -1.99
CA PRO A 130 -18.81 3.33 -1.50
C PRO A 130 -19.35 3.52 -0.08
N ARG A 131 -18.61 4.26 0.74
CA ARG A 131 -19.11 4.63 2.07
C ARG A 131 -20.26 5.63 1.93
N PRO A 132 -21.49 5.30 2.36
CA PRO A 132 -22.57 6.28 2.36
C PRO A 132 -22.36 7.33 3.45
N THR A 133 -22.83 8.56 3.20
CA THR A 133 -22.87 9.62 4.22
C THR A 133 -23.92 9.31 5.29
N GLU A 134 -25.05 8.77 4.88
CA GLU A 134 -26.18 8.38 5.73
C GLU A 134 -26.84 7.09 5.21
N GLY A 135 -27.46 6.35 6.13
CA GLY A 135 -28.16 5.11 5.79
C GLY A 135 -27.22 3.95 5.44
N TRP A 136 -27.77 3.02 4.67
CA TRP A 136 -27.12 1.77 4.31
C TRP A 136 -27.25 1.52 2.81
N LEU A 137 -26.19 1.01 2.20
CA LEU A 137 -26.17 0.51 0.84
C LEU A 137 -26.12 -1.00 0.86
N ARG A 138 -26.84 -1.65 -0.04
CA ARG A 138 -26.75 -3.08 -0.31
C ARG A 138 -26.31 -3.30 -1.75
N GLY A 139 -25.42 -4.25 -1.97
CA GLY A 139 -24.96 -4.64 -3.30
C GLY A 139 -24.80 -6.15 -3.41
N ASP A 140 -25.25 -6.71 -4.53
CA ASP A 140 -25.12 -8.13 -4.84
C ASP A 140 -23.83 -8.38 -5.64
N LEU A 141 -22.80 -8.92 -4.98
CA LEU A 141 -21.53 -9.28 -5.62
C LEU A 141 -21.60 -10.65 -6.33
N GLY A 142 -22.80 -11.25 -6.35
CA GLY A 142 -23.17 -12.43 -7.09
C GLY A 142 -22.96 -13.75 -6.35
N GLU A 143 -21.98 -13.86 -5.45
CA GLU A 143 -21.88 -14.99 -4.51
C GLU A 143 -22.45 -14.63 -3.14
N GLU A 144 -22.19 -13.40 -2.70
CA GLU A 144 -22.74 -12.85 -1.48
C GLU A 144 -23.32 -11.46 -1.73
N VAL A 145 -24.33 -11.13 -0.93
CA VAL A 145 -24.91 -9.80 -0.87
C VAL A 145 -24.27 -9.11 0.33
N VAL A 146 -23.76 -7.90 0.13
CA VAL A 146 -23.07 -7.14 1.17
C VAL A 146 -23.81 -5.86 1.49
N VAL A 147 -23.73 -5.44 2.74
CA VAL A 147 -24.33 -4.21 3.26
C VAL A 147 -23.23 -3.31 3.81
N ARG A 148 -23.20 -2.06 3.37
CA ARG A 148 -22.24 -1.03 3.79
C ARG A 148 -22.98 0.18 4.36
N GLY A 149 -22.69 0.50 5.61
CA GLY A 149 -23.07 1.75 6.25
C GLY A 149 -21.87 2.68 6.41
N ARG A 150 -22.11 3.81 7.06
CA ARG A 150 -21.04 4.77 7.40
C ARG A 150 -20.00 4.16 8.35
N ASP A 151 -20.47 3.46 9.38
CA ASP A 151 -19.65 3.01 10.51
C ASP A 151 -19.42 1.50 10.58
N ALA A 152 -20.18 0.72 9.81
CA ALA A 152 -20.07 -0.74 9.78
C ALA A 152 -20.29 -1.28 8.36
N ALA A 153 -19.89 -2.53 8.15
CA ALA A 153 -20.14 -3.25 6.91
C ALA A 153 -20.15 -4.76 7.18
N PHE A 154 -21.06 -5.51 6.54
CA PHE A 154 -21.29 -6.93 6.81
C PHE A 154 -21.97 -7.64 5.64
N ALA A 155 -22.04 -8.98 5.69
CA ALA A 155 -22.82 -9.78 4.75
C ALA A 155 -24.33 -9.65 5.06
N ASP A 156 -25.17 -9.45 4.04
CA ASP A 156 -26.62 -9.37 4.22
C ASP A 156 -27.16 -10.70 4.77
N ASP A 157 -27.89 -10.60 5.87
CA ASP A 157 -28.62 -11.69 6.50
C ASP A 157 -30.06 -11.26 6.75
N ALA A 158 -31.03 -12.12 6.42
CA ALA A 158 -32.45 -11.79 6.49
C ALA A 158 -32.94 -11.49 7.93
N VAL A 159 -32.27 -12.01 8.95
CA VAL A 159 -32.62 -11.86 10.37
C VAL A 159 -31.77 -10.78 11.02
N LEU A 160 -30.46 -10.78 10.79
CA LEU A 160 -29.53 -9.88 11.48
C LEU A 160 -29.51 -8.48 10.86
N THR A 161 -29.68 -8.34 9.54
CA THR A 161 -29.61 -7.02 8.88
C THR A 161 -30.59 -6.03 9.47
N PRO A 162 -31.90 -6.34 9.63
CA PRO A 162 -32.84 -5.39 10.24
C PRO A 162 -32.50 -5.01 11.68
N MET A 163 -31.84 -5.91 12.43
CA MET A 163 -31.40 -5.63 13.79
C MET A 163 -30.19 -4.68 13.82
N VAL A 164 -29.22 -4.88 12.92
CA VAL A 164 -28.02 -4.04 12.83
C VAL A 164 -28.33 -2.67 12.24
N THR A 165 -29.22 -2.61 11.24
CA THR A 165 -29.61 -1.33 10.62
C THR A 165 -30.57 -0.53 11.50
N GLY A 166 -31.11 -1.12 12.57
CA GLY A 166 -32.08 -0.46 13.45
C GLY A 166 -33.37 -0.07 12.74
N GLY A 167 -33.73 -0.79 11.67
CA GLY A 167 -34.87 -0.45 10.80
C GLY A 167 -34.64 0.74 9.86
N ALA A 168 -33.41 1.27 9.78
CA ALA A 168 -33.06 2.26 8.78
C ALA A 168 -33.18 1.69 7.36
N ALA A 169 -33.57 2.54 6.40
CA ALA A 169 -33.70 2.12 5.01
C ALA A 169 -32.34 1.67 4.45
N VAL A 170 -32.36 0.51 3.79
CA VAL A 170 -31.23 -0.01 3.02
C VAL A 170 -31.55 0.21 1.55
N VAL A 171 -30.67 0.95 0.87
CA VAL A 171 -30.80 1.26 -0.55
C VAL A 171 -30.03 0.21 -1.34
N ASP A 172 -30.73 -0.52 -2.20
CA ASP A 172 -30.10 -1.47 -3.12
C ASP A 172 -29.46 -0.69 -4.27
N LEU A 173 -28.16 -0.94 -4.50
CA LEU A 173 -27.46 -0.41 -5.65
C LEU A 173 -27.91 -1.14 -6.91
N ASP A 174 -28.20 -0.37 -7.96
CA ASP A 174 -28.41 -0.95 -9.28
C ASP A 174 -27.10 -1.52 -9.84
N HIS A 175 -27.22 -2.28 -10.93
CA HIS A 175 -26.09 -2.97 -11.54
C HIS A 175 -24.98 -2.01 -11.98
N ASP A 176 -25.34 -0.89 -12.62
CA ASP A 176 -24.36 0.05 -13.17
C ASP A 176 -23.61 0.80 -12.04
N ALA A 177 -24.33 1.19 -10.99
CA ALA A 177 -23.74 1.80 -9.79
C ALA A 177 -22.84 0.83 -9.03
N LEU A 178 -23.21 -0.46 -8.99
CA LEU A 178 -22.39 -1.50 -8.40
C LEU A 178 -21.10 -1.73 -9.20
N GLU A 179 -21.19 -1.87 -10.53
CA GLU A 179 -20.00 -2.03 -11.37
C GLU A 179 -19.05 -0.83 -11.22
N ALA A 180 -19.59 0.40 -11.21
CA ALA A 180 -18.81 1.61 -10.99
C ALA A 180 -18.14 1.63 -9.59
N ALA A 181 -18.85 1.17 -8.56
CA ALA A 181 -18.32 1.05 -7.21
C ALA A 181 -17.16 0.04 -7.13
N VAL A 182 -17.32 -1.14 -7.74
CA VAL A 182 -16.27 -2.17 -7.81
C VAL A 182 -15.03 -1.65 -8.53
N VAL A 183 -15.20 -0.94 -9.65
CA VAL A 183 -14.10 -0.30 -10.37
C VAL A 183 -13.37 0.71 -9.48
N ALA A 184 -14.11 1.62 -8.84
CA ALA A 184 -13.54 2.65 -7.99
C ALA A 184 -12.78 2.05 -6.80
N ALA A 185 -13.34 1.03 -6.15
CA ALA A 185 -12.71 0.33 -5.04
C ALA A 185 -11.46 -0.45 -5.47
N ALA A 186 -11.48 -1.04 -6.67
CA ALA A 186 -10.30 -1.70 -7.23
C ALA A 186 -9.17 -0.69 -7.50
N GLU A 187 -9.48 0.48 -8.08
CA GLU A 187 -8.48 1.52 -8.38
C GLU A 187 -7.93 2.21 -7.13
N THR A 188 -8.80 2.63 -6.22
CA THR A 188 -8.45 3.37 -5.01
C THR A 188 -9.07 2.70 -3.78
N PRO A 189 -8.41 1.66 -3.24
CA PRO A 189 -9.00 0.92 -2.15
C PRO A 189 -8.98 1.69 -0.83
N GLU A 190 -10.10 1.64 -0.09
CA GLU A 190 -10.24 2.30 1.21
C GLU A 190 -9.31 1.68 2.26
N VAL A 191 -9.23 0.35 2.30
CA VAL A 191 -8.32 -0.42 3.17
C VAL A 191 -7.75 -1.59 2.37
N ASP A 192 -6.43 -1.64 2.28
CA ASP A 192 -5.72 -2.82 1.78
C ASP A 192 -5.33 -3.72 2.95
N LEU A 193 -5.74 -4.99 2.89
CA LEU A 193 -5.41 -6.02 3.88
C LEU A 193 -3.95 -6.47 3.77
N ARG A 194 -3.23 -6.16 2.68
CA ARG A 194 -1.80 -6.45 2.45
C ARG A 194 -0.90 -5.51 3.26
N GLN A 195 -1.13 -5.46 4.56
CA GLN A 195 -0.32 -4.73 5.54
C GLN A 195 0.49 -5.72 6.39
N PRO A 196 1.60 -5.31 7.04
CA PRO A 196 2.42 -6.22 7.83
C PRO A 196 1.58 -7.02 8.85
N PRO A 197 1.75 -8.35 8.94
CA PRO A 197 2.81 -9.17 8.33
C PRO A 197 2.54 -9.68 6.91
N PHE A 198 1.34 -9.49 6.35
CA PHE A 198 0.92 -10.01 5.04
C PHE A 198 1.23 -9.08 3.86
N ALA A 199 2.06 -8.07 4.08
CA ALA A 199 2.46 -7.13 3.03
C ALA A 199 3.13 -7.84 1.87
N LYS A 200 2.80 -7.44 0.63
CA LYS A 200 3.52 -7.92 -0.55
C LYS A 200 4.98 -7.53 -0.39
N LEU A 201 5.88 -8.50 -0.57
CA LEU A 201 7.31 -8.20 -0.71
C LEU A 201 7.47 -7.42 -2.01
N ARG A 202 7.41 -6.08 -1.93
CA ARG A 202 7.69 -5.21 -3.07
C ARG A 202 9.08 -5.56 -3.57
N ARG A 203 9.15 -6.16 -4.77
CA ARG A 203 10.35 -6.03 -5.60
C ARG A 203 10.57 -4.53 -5.72
N TRP A 204 11.65 -4.04 -5.13
CA TRP A 204 11.98 -2.62 -5.18
C TRP A 204 11.94 -2.19 -6.65
N SER A 205 10.94 -1.38 -7.01
CA SER A 205 10.99 -0.62 -8.24
C SER A 205 12.09 0.40 -8.02
N ILE A 206 13.31 0.04 -8.46
CA ILE A 206 14.44 0.95 -8.42
C ILE A 206 14.04 2.14 -9.29
N ASP A 207 13.84 3.29 -8.64
CA ASP A 207 13.61 4.56 -9.32
C ASP A 207 14.92 4.96 -10.02
N TRP A 208 15.12 4.41 -11.21
CA TRP A 208 16.28 4.64 -12.05
C TRP A 208 16.59 6.13 -12.28
N PRO A 209 15.57 7.01 -12.46
CA PRO A 209 15.78 8.46 -12.44
C PRO A 209 16.45 8.97 -11.16
N LEU A 210 15.98 8.55 -9.98
CA LEU A 210 16.59 8.91 -8.69
C LEU A 210 18.00 8.35 -8.55
N VAL A 211 18.21 7.08 -8.91
CA VAL A 211 19.55 6.44 -8.91
C VAL A 211 20.51 7.18 -9.82
N ARG A 212 20.08 7.57 -11.03
CA ARG A 212 20.88 8.36 -11.96
C ARG A 212 21.24 9.72 -11.36
N ARG A 213 20.29 10.38 -10.70
CA ARG A 213 20.52 11.67 -10.02
C ARG A 213 21.53 11.53 -8.89
N LEU A 214 21.40 10.50 -8.05
CA LEU A 214 22.33 10.20 -6.97
C LEU A 214 23.73 9.85 -7.51
N ALA A 215 23.81 9.10 -8.62
CA ALA A 215 25.09 8.78 -9.27
C ALA A 215 25.79 10.04 -9.80
N VAL A 216 25.07 10.97 -10.42
CA VAL A 216 25.62 12.25 -10.89
C VAL A 216 26.11 13.11 -9.73
N LEU A 217 25.34 13.18 -8.64
CA LEU A 217 25.76 13.91 -7.43
C LEU A 217 27.01 13.28 -6.81
N GLY A 218 27.09 11.96 -6.74
CA GLY A 218 28.28 11.24 -6.29
C GLY A 218 29.50 11.51 -7.16
N LEU A 219 29.34 11.52 -8.48
CA LEU A 219 30.42 11.83 -9.42
C LEU A 219 30.93 13.27 -9.26
N LEU A 220 30.02 14.24 -9.12
CA LEU A 220 30.39 15.64 -8.88
C LEU A 220 31.15 15.80 -7.56
N LEU A 221 30.70 15.12 -6.51
CA LEU A 221 31.38 15.14 -5.21
C LEU A 221 32.81 14.58 -5.33
N ALA A 222 32.96 13.41 -5.96
CA ALA A 222 34.25 12.78 -6.19
C ALA A 222 35.19 13.66 -7.03
N THR A 223 34.65 14.30 -8.07
CA THR A 223 35.41 15.22 -8.93
C THR A 223 35.88 16.45 -8.16
N ALA A 224 35.01 17.01 -7.31
CA ALA A 224 35.38 18.15 -6.46
C ALA A 224 36.48 17.77 -5.46
N THR A 225 36.40 16.58 -4.85
CA THR A 225 37.45 16.07 -3.95
C THR A 225 38.80 15.95 -4.66
N LEU A 226 38.82 15.34 -5.85
CA LEU A 226 40.04 15.21 -6.66
C LEU A 226 40.61 16.58 -7.09
N ALA A 227 39.75 17.52 -7.47
CA ALA A 227 40.18 18.87 -7.84
C ALA A 227 40.86 19.59 -6.66
N VAL A 228 40.34 19.44 -5.45
CA VAL A 228 40.95 20.02 -4.24
C VAL A 228 42.35 19.44 -4.01
N GLU A 229 42.54 18.12 -4.12
CA GLU A 229 43.86 17.50 -3.98
C GLU A 229 44.86 18.03 -5.02
N ILE A 230 44.46 18.08 -6.29
CA ILE A 230 45.32 18.58 -7.39
C ILE A 230 45.74 20.03 -7.14
N VAL A 231 44.81 20.89 -6.74
CA VAL A 231 45.11 22.30 -6.43
C VAL A 231 46.05 22.41 -5.24
N THR A 232 45.88 21.55 -4.24
CA THR A 232 46.74 21.54 -3.04
C THR A 232 48.17 21.13 -3.40
N ILE A 233 48.34 20.08 -4.21
CA ILE A 233 49.65 19.63 -4.72
C ILE A 233 50.31 20.74 -5.55
N ALA A 234 49.58 21.37 -6.47
CA ALA A 234 50.11 22.45 -7.30
C ALA A 234 50.59 23.65 -6.45
N LYS A 235 49.82 24.04 -5.43
CA LYS A 235 50.21 25.10 -4.49
C LYS A 235 51.45 24.72 -3.69
N LEU A 236 51.55 23.48 -3.22
CA LEU A 236 52.71 23.00 -2.47
C LEU A 236 53.99 23.07 -3.31
N ASN A 237 53.96 22.61 -4.57
CA ASN A 237 55.10 22.70 -5.49
C ASN A 237 55.52 24.15 -5.74
N ALA A 238 54.56 25.04 -6.06
CA ALA A 238 54.87 26.46 -6.27
C ALA A 238 55.42 27.17 -5.01
N THR A 239 55.17 26.61 -3.82
CA THR A 239 55.73 27.13 -2.56
C THR A 239 57.14 26.58 -2.33
N ALA A 240 57.39 25.32 -2.68
CA ALA A 240 58.72 24.73 -2.67
C ALA A 240 59.68 25.45 -3.64
N ASP A 241 59.25 25.72 -4.88
CA ASP A 241 60.06 26.42 -5.89
C ASP A 241 60.50 27.82 -5.43
N ARG A 242 59.60 28.53 -4.72
CA ARG A 242 59.90 29.85 -4.16
C ARG A 242 60.91 29.79 -3.02
N ILE A 243 60.85 28.75 -2.18
CA ILE A 243 61.80 28.54 -1.09
C ILE A 243 63.17 28.16 -1.66
N GLU A 244 63.22 27.29 -2.67
CA GLU A 244 64.46 26.92 -3.35
C GLU A 244 65.13 28.12 -4.03
N ALA A 245 64.36 28.96 -4.73
CA ALA A 245 64.87 30.19 -5.34
C ALA A 245 65.44 31.17 -4.30
N ALA A 246 64.75 31.34 -3.17
CA ALA A 246 65.22 32.20 -2.08
C ALA A 246 66.49 31.65 -1.41
N ASN A 247 66.60 30.33 -1.25
CA ASN A 247 67.77 29.67 -0.69
C ASN A 247 68.98 29.74 -1.65
N ALA A 248 68.77 29.57 -2.95
CA ALA A 248 69.81 29.72 -3.96
C ALA A 248 70.41 31.14 -3.99
N ILE A 249 69.58 32.17 -3.81
CA ILE A 249 70.04 33.57 -3.71
C ILE A 249 70.88 33.77 -2.43
N ARG A 250 70.45 33.23 -1.29
CA ARG A 250 71.22 33.30 -0.03
C ARG A 250 72.52 32.52 -0.09
N ALA A 251 72.54 31.35 -0.72
CA ALA A 251 73.74 30.55 -0.89
C ALA A 251 74.79 31.27 -1.77
N ARG A 252 74.36 31.97 -2.82
CA ARG A 252 75.26 32.81 -3.63
C ARG A 252 75.83 34.02 -2.87
N ALA A 253 75.07 34.58 -1.93
CA ALA A 253 75.54 35.70 -1.11
C ALA A 253 76.51 35.28 0.02
N ALA A 254 76.55 34.00 0.37
CA ALA A 254 77.40 33.47 1.46
C ALA A 254 78.74 32.89 0.99
N LEU A 255 79.00 32.84 -0.32
CA LEU A 255 80.29 32.40 -0.86
C LEU A 255 81.29 33.58 -0.87
N PRO A 256 82.49 33.43 -0.27
CA PRO A 256 83.49 34.49 -0.27
C PRO A 256 84.00 34.76 -1.70
N PRO A 257 84.36 36.02 -2.05
CA PRO A 257 85.00 36.31 -3.32
C PRO A 257 86.35 35.57 -3.35
N GLY A 258 86.52 34.71 -4.36
CA GLY A 258 87.81 34.10 -4.69
C GLY A 258 88.79 35.12 -5.25
#